data_AF-A0AAP7NBA3-F1
#
_entry.id   AF-A0AAP7NBA3-F1
#
_cell.length_a   1.000
_cell.length_b   1.000
_cell.length_c   1.000
_cell.angle_alpha   90.00
_cell.angle_beta   90.00
_cell.angle_gamma   90.00
#
_symmetry.space_group_name_H-M   'P 1'
#
loop_
_entity.id
_entity.type
_entity.pdbx_description
1 polymer ?
#
loop_
_entity_poly.entity_id
_entity_poly.type
_entity_poly.pdbx_seq_one_letter_code
_entity_poly.pdbx_strand_id
1 'polypeptide(L)' 'MEIDRHKLWLDIRKRRLTQTEIAKECGCAQSKISSFLNYDSDMSPELIQRMKDFVYSKPEYENGKRRVIKVI' A
#
# COMPACT_ATOMS: atom_id res chain seq x y z
N MET A 1 -13.63 -11.61 -1.92
CA MET A 1 -12.19 -11.37 -2.09
C MET A 1 -11.61 -11.09 -0.73
N GLU A 2 -10.89 -12.04 -0.15
CA GLU A 2 -10.15 -11.79 1.09
C GLU A 2 -9.05 -10.78 0.80
N ILE A 3 -9.02 -9.67 1.52
CA ILE A 3 -7.95 -8.70 1.39
C ILE A 3 -6.82 -9.20 2.27
N ASP A 4 -5.74 -9.67 1.64
CA ASP A 4 -4.52 -10.04 2.34
C ASP A 4 -3.81 -8.75 2.83
N ARG A 5 -4.29 -8.22 3.97
CA ARG A 5 -3.79 -7.01 4.62
C ARG A 5 -2.30 -7.13 4.93
N HIS A 6 -1.87 -8.31 5.35
CA HIS A 6 -0.47 -8.60 5.66
C HIS A 6 0.43 -8.51 4.42
N LYS A 7 0.01 -9.10 3.30
CA LYS A 7 0.72 -8.95 2.02
C LYS A 7 0.79 -7.50 1.56
N LEU A 8 -0.32 -6.76 1.64
CA LEU A 8 -0.34 -5.33 1.27
C LEU A 8 0.62 -4.51 2.13
N TRP A 9 0.69 -4.81 3.43
CA TRP A 9 1.65 -4.18 4.35
C TRP A 9 3.11 -4.46 3.98
N LEU A 10 3.43 -5.70 3.62
CA LEU A 10 4.76 -6.08 3.13
C LEU A 10 5.11 -5.37 1.82
N ASP A 11 4.16 -5.25 0.90
CA ASP A 11 4.35 -4.59 -0.39
C ASP A 11 4.61 -3.08 -0.23
N ILE A 12 3.90 -2.41 0.69
CA ILE A 12 4.15 -1.01 1.08
C ILE A 12 5.59 -0.83 1.55
N ARG A 13 6.10 -1.74 2.40
CA ARG A 13 7.47 -1.70 2.89
C ARG A 13 8.50 -1.90 1.78
N LYS A 14 8.31 -2.88 0.91
CA LYS A 14 9.20 -3.12 -0.25
C LYS A 14 9.28 -1.92 -1.19
N ARG A 15 8.21 -1.14 -1.29
CA ARG A 15 8.12 0.05 -2.14
C ARG A 15 8.52 1.35 -1.41
N ARG A 16 8.90 1.24 -0.14
CA ARG A 16 9.28 2.37 0.74
C ARG A 16 8.21 3.46 0.81
N LEU A 17 6.94 3.08 0.72
CA LEU A 17 5.82 4.01 0.79
C LEU A 17 5.47 4.28 2.25
N THR A 18 5.22 5.54 2.56
CA THR A 18 4.72 5.96 3.86
C THR A 18 3.20 5.94 3.88
N GLN A 19 2.62 5.69 5.06
CA GLN A 19 1.16 5.77 5.22
C GLN A 19 0.63 7.17 4.90
N THR A 20 1.43 8.22 5.10
CA THR A 20 1.08 9.61 4.75
C THR A 20 0.97 9.81 3.25
N GLU A 21 1.89 9.27 2.45
CA GLU A 21 1.81 9.34 0.98
C GLU A 21 0.59 8.58 0.46
N ILE A 22 0.36 7.39 0.99
CA ILE A 22 -0.80 6.58 0.63
C ILE A 22 -2.10 7.31 0.99
N ALA A 23 -2.18 7.90 2.18
CA ALA A 23 -3.34 8.64 2.65
C ALA A 23 -3.65 9.85 1.76
N LYS A 24 -2.63 10.59 1.34
CA LYS A 24 -2.77 11.71 0.38
C LYS A 24 -3.34 11.24 -0.95
N GLU A 25 -2.79 10.17 -1.52
CA GLU A 25 -3.28 9.62 -2.79
C GLU A 25 -4.72 9.10 -2.67
N CYS A 26 -5.01 8.42 -1.57
CA CYS A 26 -6.34 7.85 -1.33
C CYS A 26 -7.37 8.93 -0.93
N GLY A 27 -6.94 10.16 -0.63
CA GLY A 27 -7.81 11.24 -0.17
C GLY A 27 -8.43 10.98 1.21
N CYS A 28 -7.67 10.38 2.13
CA CYS A 28 -8.15 10.04 3.48
C CYS A 28 -7.14 10.42 4.57
N ALA A 29 -7.55 10.32 5.84
CA ALA A 29 -6.65 10.55 6.96
C ALA A 29 -5.63 9.41 7.09
N GLN A 30 -4.38 9.72 7.43
CA GLN A 30 -3.35 8.71 7.68
C GLN A 30 -3.72 7.75 8.83
N SER A 31 -4.46 8.23 9.83
CA SER A 31 -5.00 7.39 10.90
C SER A 31 -5.89 6.27 10.37
N LYS A 32 -6.67 6.51 9.31
CA LYS A 32 -7.53 5.51 8.67
C LYS A 32 -6.70 4.38 8.03
N ILE A 33 -5.60 4.73 7.36
CA ILE A 33 -4.65 3.76 6.80
C ILE A 33 -3.99 2.95 7.92
N SER A 34 -3.57 3.61 9.01
CA SER A 34 -2.98 2.93 10.16
C SER A 34 -3.95 1.95 10.82
N SER A 35 -5.21 2.36 11.03
CA SER A 35 -6.28 1.51 11.59
C SER A 35 -6.54 0.29 10.72
N PHE A 36 -6.65 0.47 9.41
CA PHE A 36 -6.86 -0.63 8.47
C PHE A 36 -5.70 -1.63 8.44
N LEU A 37 -4.45 -1.16 8.52
CA LEU A 37 -3.28 -2.01 8.45
C LEU A 37 -2.95 -2.73 9.77
N ASN A 38 -3.24 -2.13 10.93
CA ASN A 38 -2.80 -2.64 12.23
C ASN A 38 -3.91 -3.21 13.11
N TYR A 39 -5.16 -2.78 12.94
CA TYR A 39 -6.26 -3.04 13.89
C TYR A 39 -7.48 -3.68 13.24
N ASP A 40 -7.28 -4.36 12.09
CA ASP A 40 -8.32 -5.06 11.32
C ASP A 40 -9.57 -4.22 11.01
N SER A 41 -9.42 -2.89 11.00
CA SER A 41 -10.53 -1.98 10.75
C SER A 41 -10.98 -2.09 9.30
N ASP A 42 -12.27 -1.91 9.06
CA ASP A 42 -12.81 -1.89 7.71
C ASP A 42 -12.51 -0.57 6.98
N MET A 43 -12.27 -0.70 5.69
CA MET A 43 -12.20 0.41 4.74
C MET A 43 -13.14 0.12 3.58
N SER A 44 -13.65 1.16 2.93
CA SER A 44 -14.52 0.94 1.77
C SER A 44 -13.73 0.26 0.65
N PRO A 45 -14.35 -0.65 -0.11
CA PRO A 45 -13.68 -1.38 -1.19
C PRO A 45 -13.00 -0.46 -2.21
N GLU A 46 -13.58 0.70 -2.51
CA GLU A 46 -13.04 1.69 -3.45
C GLU A 46 -11.73 2.30 -2.94
N LEU A 47 -11.66 2.58 -1.64
CA LEU A 47 -10.46 3.13 -1.00
C LEU A 47 -9.34 2.09 -0.97
N ILE A 48 -9.68 0.83 -0.72
CA ILE A 48 -8.74 -0.29 -0.76
C ILE A 48 -8.21 -0.50 -2.18
N GLN A 49 -9.07 -0.39 -3.19
CA GLN A 49 -8.65 -0.49 -4.58
C GLN A 49 -7.69 0.64 -4.96
N ARG A 50 -8.01 1.90 -4.66
CA ARG A 50 -7.09 3.03 -4.89
C ARG A 50 -5.75 2.85 -4.20
N MET A 51 -5.77 2.39 -2.96
CA MET A 51 -4.55 2.10 -2.20
C MET A 51 -3.70 1.03 -2.90
N LYS A 52 -4.31 -0.06 -3.37
CA LYS A 52 -3.62 -1.10 -4.14
C LYS A 52 -3.04 -0.54 -5.44
N ASP A 53 -3.83 0.19 -6.22
CA ASP A 53 -3.40 0.76 -7.49
C ASP A 53 -2.19 1.68 -7.29
N PHE A 54 -2.23 2.54 -6.28
CA PHE A 54 -1.11 3.40 -5.93
C PHE A 54 0.12 2.60 -5.50
N VAL A 55 -0.03 1.66 -4.57
CA VAL A 55 1.08 0.84 -4.08
C VAL A 55 1.72 0.09 -5.25
N TYR A 56 0.94 -0.62 -6.05
CA TYR A 56 1.46 -1.41 -7.16
C TYR A 56 2.00 -0.58 -8.33
N SER A 57 1.61 0.69 -8.47
CA SER A 57 2.23 1.62 -9.44
C SER A 57 3.68 1.97 -9.10
N LYS A 58 4.10 1.80 -7.84
CA LYS A 58 5.42 2.21 -7.35
C LYS A 58 6.42 1.05 -7.49
N PRO A 59 7.69 1.36 -7.83
CA PRO A 59 8.70 0.33 -7.97
C PRO A 59 9.05 -0.30 -6.62
N GLU A 60 9.42 -1.59 -6.66
CA GLU A 60 10.00 -2.28 -5.52
C GLU A 60 11.47 -1.90 -5.34
N TYR A 61 11.94 -1.99 -4.11
CA TYR A 61 13.34 -1.80 -3.75
C TYR A 61 13.85 -3.04 -3.01
N GLU A 62 15.06 -3.47 -3.36
CA GLU A 62 15.78 -4.56 -2.70
C GLU A 62 17.22 -4.10 -2.43
N ASN A 63 17.69 -4.23 -1.18
CA ASN A 63 19.02 -3.77 -0.76
C ASN A 63 19.34 -2.30 -1.15
N GLY A 64 18.33 -1.43 -1.05
CA GLY A 64 18.45 -0.01 -1.39
C GLY A 64 18.48 0.31 -2.90
N LYS A 65 18.48 -0.71 -3.77
CA LYS A 65 18.44 -0.53 -5.23
C LYS A 65 17.02 -0.75 -5.74
N ARG A 66 16.60 0.08 -6.70
CA ARG A 66 15.32 -0.08 -7.40
C ARG A 66 15.32 -1.43 -8.13
N ARG A 67 14.39 -2.31 -7.78
CA ARG A 67 14.18 -3.58 -8.48
C ARG A 67 13.48 -3.26 -9.80
N VAL A 68 14.22 -3.36 -10.90
CA VAL A 68 13.64 -3.24 -12.23
C VAL A 68 12.94 -4.55 -12.53
N ILE A 69 11.63 -4.57 -12.37
CA ILE A 69 10.82 -5.71 -12.81
C ILE A 69 10.82 -5.63 -14.35
N LYS A 70 11.62 -6.45 -15.02
CA LYS A 70 11.48 -6.66 -16.47
C LYS A 70 10.08 -7.24 -16.67
N VAL A 71 9.17 -6.45 -17.24
CA VAL A 71 7.96 -6.99 -17.82
C VAL A 71 8.44 -7.78 -19.05
N ILE A 72 8.41 -9.11 -18.95
CA ILE A 72 8.65 -10.02 -20.08
C ILE A 72 7.32 -10.18 -20.81
#